data_AF-A0A838G0M6-F1
#
_entry.id   AF-A0A838G0M6-F1
#
_cell.length_a   1.000
_cell.length_b   1.000
_cell.length_c   1.000
_cell.angle_alpha   90.00
_cell.angle_beta   90.00
_cell.angle_gamma   90.00
#
_symmetry.space_group_name_H-M   'P 1'
#
loop_
_entity.id
_entity.type
_entity.pdbx_description
1 polymer ?
#
loop_
_entity_poly.entity_id
_entity_poly.type
_entity_poly.pdbx_seq_one_letter_code
_entity_poly.pdbx_strand_id
1 'polypeptide(L)'
;MPPNRRRHCGGAYADAVIVNAGAEAKARLRREVLAARRSRSPEQRAADAESLALHVLDLPELQEPTTAAAYASFGSEPGTGPLLAGLARRGSQ
;
A
#
# COMPACT_ATOMS: atom_id res chain seq x y z
N MET A 1 28.31 11.86 46.81
CA MET A 1 27.37 11.08 45.96
C MET A 1 26.01 11.06 46.63
N PRO A 2 24.96 11.71 46.09
CA PRO A 2 23.61 11.59 46.63
C PRO A 2 22.96 10.26 46.16
N PRO A 3 22.06 9.63 46.94
CA PRO A 3 21.40 8.40 46.53
C PRO A 3 20.33 8.66 45.45
N ASN A 4 20.35 7.78 44.44
CA ASN A 4 19.48 7.75 43.27
C ASN A 4 18.02 7.46 43.68
N ARG A 5 17.14 8.47 43.63
CA ARG A 5 15.69 8.26 43.68
C ARG A 5 15.22 7.68 42.34
N ARG A 6 15.05 6.36 42.28
CA ARG A 6 14.28 5.73 41.19
C ARG A 6 12.81 6.19 41.30
N ARG A 7 12.42 7.18 40.50
CA ARG A 7 11.01 7.47 40.26
C ARG A 7 10.44 6.33 39.40
N HIS A 8 9.63 5.46 40.01
CA HIS A 8 8.72 4.61 39.24
C HIS A 8 7.57 5.50 38.75
N CYS A 9 7.62 5.90 37.48
CA CYS A 9 6.46 6.46 36.78
C CYS A 9 5.75 5.27 36.12
N GLY A 10 4.92 4.55 36.87
CA GLY A 10 4.23 3.38 36.37
C GLY A 10 2.98 3.08 37.19
N GLY A 11 1.93 3.87 37.01
CA GLY A 11 0.68 3.66 37.71
C GLY A 11 -0.41 4.62 37.24
N ALA A 12 -0.93 4.42 36.02
CA ALA A 12 -2.16 5.09 35.58
C ALA A 12 -2.84 4.48 34.33
N TYR A 13 -2.49 3.28 33.86
CA TYR A 13 -3.07 2.74 32.60
C TYR A 13 -3.33 1.22 32.62
N ALA A 14 -3.52 0.59 33.79
CA ALA A 14 -3.79 -0.84 33.85
C ALA A 14 -5.21 -1.23 33.39
N ASP A 15 -6.18 -0.30 33.44
CA ASP A 15 -7.61 -0.60 33.21
C ASP A 15 -8.21 0.12 31.99
N ALA A 16 -7.38 0.73 31.13
CA ALA A 16 -7.87 1.37 29.91
C ALA A 16 -8.09 0.33 28.81
N VAL A 17 -9.34 0.01 28.50
CA VAL A 17 -9.69 -0.71 27.27
C VAL A 17 -9.37 0.20 26.08
N ILE A 18 -8.26 -0.07 25.38
CA ILE A 18 -7.96 0.60 24.11
C ILE A 18 -8.88 0.01 23.04
N VAL A 19 -10.00 0.68 22.78
CA VAL A 19 -10.84 0.39 21.62
C VAL A 19 -10.11 0.90 20.36
N ASN A 20 -9.63 0.00 19.52
CA ASN A 20 -8.94 0.37 18.28
C ASN A 20 -9.94 0.63 17.15
N ALA A 21 -10.76 1.67 17.31
CA ALA A 21 -11.76 2.09 16.32
C ALA A 21 -11.15 2.31 14.92
N GLY A 22 -9.88 2.73 14.85
CA GLY A 22 -9.14 2.84 13.60
C GLY A 22 -8.87 1.50 12.92
N ALA A 23 -8.54 0.45 13.68
CA ALA A 23 -8.36 -0.89 13.13
C ALA A 23 -9.68 -1.49 12.62
N GLU A 24 -10.77 -1.29 13.34
CA GLU A 24 -12.10 -1.76 12.93
C GLU A 24 -12.57 -1.05 11.64
N ALA A 25 -12.41 0.27 11.56
CA ALA A 25 -12.70 1.05 10.36
C ALA A 25 -11.85 0.60 9.17
N LYS A 26 -10.54 0.40 9.36
CA LYS A 26 -9.63 -0.12 8.31
C LYS A 26 -10.03 -1.54 7.87
N ALA A 27 -10.46 -2.39 8.81
CA ALA A 27 -10.90 -3.74 8.50
C ALA A 27 -12.18 -3.73 7.66
N ARG A 28 -13.15 -2.88 8.00
CA ARG A 28 -14.37 -2.69 7.20
C ARG A 28 -14.04 -2.20 5.79
N LEU A 29 -13.29 -1.11 5.66
CA LEU A 29 -12.91 -0.55 4.36
C LEU A 29 -12.12 -1.57 3.52
N ARG A 30 -11.20 -2.33 4.15
CA ARG A 30 -10.44 -3.36 3.45
C ARG A 30 -11.36 -4.42 2.85
N ARG A 31 -12.39 -4.88 3.58
CA ARG A 31 -13.35 -5.86 3.05
C ARG A 31 -14.10 -5.31 1.84
N GLU A 32 -14.56 -4.07 1.91
CA GLU A 32 -15.28 -3.39 0.83
C GLU A 32 -14.42 -3.25 -0.42
N VAL A 33 -13.19 -2.73 -0.28
CA VAL A 33 -12.25 -2.56 -1.40
C VAL A 33 -11.90 -3.91 -2.03
N LEU A 34 -11.63 -4.94 -1.22
CA LEU A 34 -11.31 -6.27 -1.74
C LEU A 34 -12.52 -6.92 -2.43
N ALA A 35 -13.74 -6.69 -1.94
CA ALA A 35 -14.95 -7.17 -2.61
C ALA A 35 -15.15 -6.51 -3.97
N ALA A 36 -14.99 -5.18 -4.05
CA ALA A 36 -15.06 -4.44 -5.30
C ALA A 36 -13.98 -4.86 -6.31
N ARG A 37 -12.76 -5.17 -5.84
CA ARG A 37 -11.69 -5.72 -6.70
C ARG A 37 -12.07 -7.10 -7.25
N ARG A 38 -12.60 -7.98 -6.42
CA ARG A 38 -13.03 -9.32 -6.84
C ARG A 38 -14.18 -9.32 -7.83
N SER A 39 -15.04 -8.31 -7.81
CA SER A 39 -16.18 -8.22 -8.73
C SER A 39 -15.82 -7.70 -10.12
N ARG A 40 -14.59 -7.22 -10.35
CA ARG A 40 -14.16 -6.78 -11.69
C ARG A 40 -13.92 -7.96 -12.63
N SER A 41 -14.38 -7.85 -13.87
CA SER A 41 -14.09 -8.82 -14.91
C SER A 41 -12.59 -8.83 -15.28
N PRO A 42 -12.07 -9.91 -15.88
CA PRO A 42 -10.71 -9.93 -16.40
C PRO A 42 -10.39 -8.76 -17.35
N GLU A 43 -11.32 -8.39 -18.22
CA GLU A 43 -11.18 -7.31 -19.20
C GLU A 43 -11.10 -5.95 -18.51
N GLN A 44 -11.95 -5.71 -17.51
CA GLN A 44 -11.89 -4.50 -16.69
C GLN A 44 -10.55 -4.41 -15.94
N ARG A 45 -10.07 -5.52 -15.39
CA ARG A 45 -8.76 -5.55 -14.72
C ARG A 45 -7.60 -5.27 -15.68
N ALA A 46 -7.68 -5.75 -16.91
CA ALA A 46 -6.67 -5.47 -17.93
C ALA A 46 -6.70 -3.99 -18.35
N ALA A 47 -7.88 -3.42 -18.58
CA ALA A 47 -8.03 -2.00 -18.88
C ALA A 47 -7.54 -1.10 -17.74
N ASP A 48 -7.87 -1.44 -16.49
CA ASP A 48 -7.37 -0.74 -15.30
C ASP A 48 -5.84 -0.82 -15.21
N ALA A 49 -5.23 -1.97 -15.54
CA ALA A 49 -3.78 -2.15 -15.54
C ALA A 49 -3.08 -1.26 -16.56
N GLU A 50 -3.60 -1.18 -17.78
CA GLU A 50 -3.08 -0.29 -18.83
C GLU A 50 -3.23 1.18 -18.43
N SER A 51 -4.41 1.58 -17.94
CA SER A 51 -4.67 2.96 -17.51
C SER A 51 -3.74 3.38 -16.37
N LEU A 52 -3.53 2.51 -15.37
CA LEU A 52 -2.60 2.79 -14.28
C LEU A 52 -1.17 2.90 -14.78
N ALA A 53 -0.74 1.99 -15.66
CA ALA A 53 0.61 2.03 -16.23
C ALA A 53 0.85 3.35 -16.99
N LEU A 54 -0.10 3.80 -17.80
CA LEU A 54 -0.01 5.08 -18.51
C LEU A 54 0.16 6.25 -17.54
N HIS A 55 -0.69 6.35 -16.51
CA HIS A 55 -0.60 7.44 -15.55
C HIS A 55 0.70 7.44 -14.75
N VAL A 56 1.17 6.26 -14.30
CA VAL A 56 2.42 6.16 -13.56
C VAL A 56 3.61 6.51 -14.45
N LEU A 57 3.63 6.02 -15.69
CA LEU A 57 4.70 6.33 -16.65
C LEU A 57 4.67 7.78 -17.15
N ASP A 58 3.63 8.55 -16.85
CA ASP A 58 3.59 9.99 -17.13
C ASP A 58 4.18 10.85 -15.99
N LEU A 59 4.49 10.22 -14.84
CA LEU A 59 5.10 10.93 -13.72
C LEU A 59 6.48 11.48 -14.12
N PRO A 60 6.79 12.76 -13.82
CA PRO A 60 8.08 13.37 -14.14
C PRO A 60 9.28 12.58 -13.61
N GLU A 61 9.14 12.00 -12.43
CA GLU A 61 10.17 11.20 -11.74
C GLU A 61 10.52 9.90 -12.47
N LEU A 62 9.68 9.46 -13.41
CA LEU A 62 9.84 8.22 -14.18
C LEU A 62 10.10 8.46 -15.67
N GLN A 63 10.34 9.71 -16.09
CA GLN A 63 10.68 10.02 -17.50
C GLN A 63 12.11 9.62 -17.86
N GLU A 64 13.02 9.71 -16.89
CA GLU A 64 14.41 9.28 -17.04
C GLU A 64 14.61 7.88 -16.43
N PRO A 65 15.59 7.10 -16.93
CA PRO A 65 15.91 5.79 -16.37
C PRO A 65 16.21 5.85 -14.88
N THR A 66 15.53 5.02 -14.09
CA THR A 66 15.67 4.99 -12.63
C THR A 66 15.64 3.56 -12.09
N THR A 67 15.84 3.40 -10.78
CA THR A 67 15.60 2.14 -10.07
C THR A 67 14.35 2.30 -9.20
N ALA A 68 13.34 1.47 -9.43
CA ALA A 68 12.06 1.52 -8.75
C ALA A 68 11.75 0.21 -8.02
N ALA A 69 11.31 0.32 -6.76
CA ALA A 69 10.71 -0.81 -6.08
C ALA A 69 9.27 -1.00 -6.58
N ALA A 70 9.04 -2.05 -7.35
CA ALA A 70 7.72 -2.43 -7.84
C ALA A 70 7.34 -3.85 -7.40
N TYR A 71 6.04 -4.13 -7.34
CA TYR A 71 5.52 -5.45 -7.02
C TYR A 71 4.83 -6.07 -8.24
N ALA A 72 4.87 -7.40 -8.33
CA ALA A 72 4.09 -8.16 -9.29
C ALA A 72 2.69 -8.42 -8.70
N SER A 73 1.65 -7.86 -9.31
CA SER A 73 0.26 -8.04 -8.86
C SER A 73 -0.18 -9.49 -8.93
N PHE A 74 -1.08 -9.89 -8.04
CA PHE A 74 -1.68 -11.22 -8.01
C PHE A 74 -3.19 -11.19 -7.70
N GLY A 75 -3.88 -12.28 -8.01
CA GLY A 75 -5.30 -12.45 -7.71
C GLY A 75 -6.19 -11.41 -8.40
N SER A 76 -6.86 -10.58 -7.60
CA SER A 76 -7.81 -9.55 -8.08
C SER A 76 -7.26 -8.13 -8.01
N GLU A 77 -5.96 -7.98 -7.77
CA GLU A 77 -5.31 -6.68 -7.82
C GLU A 77 -5.32 -6.09 -9.24
N PRO A 78 -5.28 -4.76 -9.37
CA PRO A 78 -4.96 -4.14 -10.65
C PRO A 78 -3.59 -4.64 -11.12
N GLY A 79 -3.48 -5.09 -12.36
CA GLY A 79 -2.25 -5.66 -12.89
C GLY A 79 -1.11 -4.63 -12.95
N THR A 80 0.10 -5.03 -12.59
CA THR A 80 1.32 -4.21 -12.77
C THR A 80 2.15 -4.62 -13.99
N GLY A 81 1.77 -5.68 -14.72
CA GLY A 81 2.51 -6.17 -15.88
C GLY A 81 2.83 -5.09 -16.93
N PRO A 82 1.85 -4.30 -17.43
CA PRO A 82 2.10 -3.23 -18.37
C PRO A 82 3.05 -2.15 -17.85
N LEU A 83 2.96 -1.81 -16.55
CA LEU A 83 3.85 -0.86 -15.88
C LEU A 83 5.29 -1.38 -15.85
N LEU A 84 5.50 -2.62 -15.39
CA LEU A 84 6.83 -3.25 -15.34
C LEU A 84 7.46 -3.32 -16.73
N ALA A 85 6.68 -3.70 -17.75
CA ALA A 85 7.13 -3.71 -19.12
C ALA A 85 7.48 -2.30 -19.63
N GLY A 86 6.71 -1.28 -19.25
CA GLY A 86 6.98 0.11 -19.60
C GLY A 86 8.25 0.67 -18.96
N LEU A 87 8.46 0.40 -17.68
CA LEU A 87 9.68 0.76 -16.96
C LEU A 87 10.91 0.09 -17.59
N ALA A 88 10.84 -1.22 -17.87
CA ALA A 88 11.92 -1.96 -18.51
C ALA A 88 12.25 -1.41 -19.91
N ARG A 89 11.24 -1.05 -20.72
CA ARG A 89 11.46 -0.42 -22.04
C ARG A 89 12.18 0.93 -21.96
N ARG A 90 12.03 1.66 -20.85
CA ARG A 90 12.75 2.93 -20.58
C ARG A 90 14.14 2.70 -20.01
N GLY A 91 14.57 1.46 -19.81
CA GLY A 91 15.84 1.13 -19.16
C GLY A 91 15.83 1.33 -17.65
N SER A 92 14.64 1.41 -17.03
CA SER A 92 14.51 1.43 -15.58
C SER A 92 14.55 0.02 -15.00
N GLN A 93 15.12 -0.09 -13.80
CA GLN A 93 15.34 -1.34 -13.07
C GLN A 93 14.37 -1.50 -11.90
#